data_AF-A0A958BWN8-F1
#
_entry.id   AF-A0A958BWN8-F1
#
_cell.length_a   1.000
_cell.length_b   1.000
_cell.length_c   1.000
_cell.angle_alpha   90.00
_cell.angle_beta   90.00
_cell.angle_gamma   90.00
#
_symmetry.space_group_name_H-M   'P 1'
#
loop_
_entity.id
_entity.type
_entity.pdbx_description
1 polymer ?
#
loop_
_entity_poly.entity_id
_entity_poly.type
_entity_poly.pdbx_seq_one_letter_code
_entity_poly.pdbx_strand_id
1 'polypeptide(L)'
;RESPVLLGESVQEASIGFIVDSYIVLRYVEIESAIRKALLVLKMRGSDHAKDIRQYDITTNGFDVQSKFEGQEGILSGNPRKMAASFVEAFVKK
;
A
#
# COMPACT_ATOMS: atom_id res chain seq x y z
N ARG A 1 -22.09 -0.65 9.26
CA ARG A 1 -21.02 -0.22 10.18
C ARG A 1 -19.73 -0.66 9.52
N GLU A 2 -18.96 0.28 9.00
CA GLU A 2 -17.72 -0.03 8.28
C GLU A 2 -16.64 -0.44 9.30
N SER A 3 -15.83 -1.44 8.95
CA SER A 3 -14.87 -2.08 9.86
C SER A 3 -13.63 -1.19 10.05
N PRO A 4 -13.09 -1.04 11.29
CA PRO A 4 -11.86 -0.29 11.56
C PRO A 4 -10.63 -0.76 10.76
N VAL A 5 -10.64 -2.03 10.33
CA VAL A 5 -9.58 -2.64 9.51
C VAL A 5 -9.45 -1.96 8.14
N LEU A 6 -10.51 -1.32 7.64
CA LEU A 6 -10.50 -0.62 6.35
C LEU A 6 -9.55 0.59 6.32
N LEU A 7 -9.14 1.12 7.49
CA LEU A 7 -8.29 2.31 7.63
C LEU A 7 -6.86 2.00 8.11
N GLY A 8 -6.46 0.72 8.17
CA GLY A 8 -5.07 0.34 8.43
C GLY A 8 -4.72 0.00 9.88
N GLU A 9 -5.70 -0.21 10.76
CA GLU A 9 -5.46 -0.93 12.01
C GLU A 9 -5.79 -2.42 11.84
N SER A 10 -4.74 -3.22 11.69
CA SER A 10 -4.82 -4.67 11.74
C SER A 10 -4.46 -5.17 13.14
N VAL A 11 -5.47 -5.47 13.95
CA VAL A 11 -5.31 -6.21 15.19
C VAL A 11 -4.85 -7.63 14.84
N GLN A 12 -3.65 -8.05 15.30
CA GLN A 12 -3.05 -9.40 15.22
C GLN A 12 -2.23 -9.84 13.98
N GLU A 13 -1.49 -8.96 13.29
CA GLU A 13 -0.58 -9.41 12.21
C GLU A 13 0.74 -10.08 12.68
N ALA A 14 1.24 -9.73 13.87
CA ALA A 14 2.59 -10.11 14.30
C ALA A 14 2.78 -11.63 14.49
N SER A 15 1.77 -12.37 14.92
CA SER A 15 1.88 -13.81 15.18
C SER A 15 1.77 -14.64 13.89
N ILE A 16 0.95 -14.21 12.93
CA ILE A 16 0.70 -14.95 11.68
C ILE A 16 1.87 -14.74 10.70
N GLY A 17 2.43 -13.53 10.64
CA GLY A 17 3.55 -13.19 9.76
C GLY A 17 4.80 -14.06 9.96
N PHE A 18 4.99 -14.64 11.15
CA PHE A 18 6.10 -15.54 11.43
C PHE A 18 5.94 -16.91 10.75
N ILE A 19 4.72 -17.46 10.79
CA ILE A 19 4.40 -18.82 10.33
C ILE A 19 4.35 -18.88 8.81
N VAL A 20 3.78 -17.87 8.15
CA VAL A 20 3.56 -17.88 6.69
C VAL A 20 4.83 -17.64 5.89
N ASP A 21 4.95 -18.28 4.72
CA ASP A 21 6.06 -18.06 3.80
C ASP A 21 5.88 -16.84 2.91
N SER A 22 4.63 -16.51 2.58
CA SER A 22 4.27 -15.36 1.75
C SER A 22 3.20 -14.51 2.42
N TYR A 23 3.35 -13.19 2.28
CA TYR A 23 2.40 -12.23 2.82
C TYR A 23 2.18 -11.11 1.81
N ILE A 24 0.95 -11.02 1.29
CA ILE A 24 0.51 -10.04 0.29
C ILE A 24 -0.55 -9.16 0.94
N VAL A 25 -0.39 -7.85 0.80
CA VAL A 25 -1.30 -6.86 1.37
C VAL A 25 -2.08 -6.22 0.24
N LEU A 26 -3.40 -6.20 0.37
CA LEU A 26 -4.33 -5.48 -0.48
C LEU A 26 -5.03 -4.42 0.36
N ARG A 27 -5.03 -3.17 -0.08
CA ARG A 27 -5.68 -2.08 0.67
C ARG A 27 -6.27 -1.00 -0.21
N TYR A 28 -7.23 -0.28 0.33
CA TYR A 28 -7.72 0.96 -0.24
C TYR A 28 -6.83 2.13 0.19
N VAL A 29 -6.64 3.08 -0.72
CA VAL A 29 -5.89 4.31 -0.49
C VAL A 29 -6.62 5.47 -1.16
N GLU A 30 -6.78 6.58 -0.44
CA GLU A 30 -7.39 7.79 -0.98
C GLU A 30 -6.31 8.70 -1.57
N ILE A 31 -6.42 9.02 -2.86
CA ILE A 31 -5.50 9.94 -3.55
C ILE A 31 -6.32 10.89 -4.41
N GLU A 32 -6.14 12.19 -4.22
CA GLU A 32 -6.83 13.22 -5.01
C GLU A 32 -8.36 13.03 -5.01
N SER A 33 -8.93 12.75 -3.83
CA SER A 33 -10.36 12.45 -3.63
C SER A 33 -10.88 11.24 -4.42
N ALA A 34 -10.00 10.37 -4.89
CA ALA A 34 -10.34 9.10 -5.53
C ALA A 34 -9.82 7.92 -4.70
N ILE A 35 -10.70 6.93 -4.50
CA ILE A 35 -10.31 5.65 -3.89
C ILE A 35 -9.58 4.82 -4.95
N ARG A 36 -8.34 4.48 -4.65
CA ARG A 36 -7.52 3.55 -5.43
C ARG A 36 -7.24 2.30 -4.61
N LYS A 37 -6.88 1.21 -5.29
CA LYS A 37 -6.49 -0.04 -4.64
C LYS A 37 -4.98 -0.25 -4.79
N ALA A 38 -4.35 -0.68 -3.71
CA ALA A 38 -2.91 -0.92 -3.64
C ALA A 38 -2.63 -2.39 -3.30
N LEU A 39 -1.62 -2.95 -3.98
CA LEU A 39 -1.06 -4.28 -3.76
C LEU A 39 0.43 -4.12 -3.43
N LEU A 40 0.88 -4.87 -2.42
CA LEU A 40 2.31 -5.11 -2.19
C LEU A 40 2.56 -6.52 -1.69
N VAL A 41 3.73 -7.05 -2.02
CA VAL A 41 4.24 -8.29 -1.43
C VAL A 41 5.14 -7.88 -0.26
N LEU A 42 4.67 -8.08 0.97
CA LEU A 42 5.44 -7.73 2.18
C LEU A 42 6.52 -8.77 2.48
N LYS A 43 6.23 -10.04 2.18
CA LYS A 43 7.13 -11.18 2.42
C LYS A 43 6.91 -12.26 1.36
N MET A 44 7.99 -12.88 0.91
CA MET A 44 7.97 -14.10 0.12
C MET A 44 9.30 -14.85 0.34
N ARG A 45 9.27 -15.96 1.07
CA ARG A 45 10.47 -16.79 1.31
C ARG A 45 10.86 -17.53 0.03
N GLY A 46 12.17 -17.63 -0.24
CA GLY A 46 12.69 -18.37 -1.39
C GLY A 46 12.53 -17.69 -2.75
N SER A 47 12.09 -16.43 -2.78
CA SER A 47 11.94 -15.65 -4.02
C SER A 47 12.33 -14.19 -3.79
N ASP A 48 12.95 -13.58 -4.79
CA ASP A 48 13.04 -12.12 -4.85
C ASP A 48 11.73 -11.56 -5.39
N HIS A 49 11.00 -10.86 -4.52
CA HIS A 49 9.69 -10.29 -4.85
C HIS A 49 9.80 -8.78 -5.07
N ALA A 50 8.87 -8.26 -5.87
CA ALA A 50 8.77 -6.84 -6.13
C ALA A 50 8.63 -6.03 -4.82
N LYS A 51 9.43 -4.96 -4.69
CA LYS A 51 9.45 -4.06 -3.52
C LYS A 51 8.64 -2.78 -3.74
N ASP A 52 7.94 -2.69 -4.87
CA ASP A 52 7.08 -1.57 -5.20
C ASP A 52 5.66 -1.79 -4.68
N ILE A 53 4.94 -0.68 -4.47
CA ILE A 53 3.50 -0.70 -4.19
C ILE A 53 2.81 -0.42 -5.52
N ARG A 54 1.97 -1.35 -5.96
CA ARG A 54 1.30 -1.30 -7.26
C ARG A 54 -0.18 -1.04 -7.13
N GLN A 55 -0.74 -0.39 -8.14
CA GLN A 55 -2.18 -0.32 -8.30
C GLN A 55 -2.70 -1.66 -8.82
N TYR A 56 -3.97 -1.96 -8.54
CA TYR A 56 -4.63 -3.10 -9.17
C TYR A 56 -6.11 -2.82 -9.41
N ASP A 57 -6.66 -3.48 -10.42
CA ASP A 57 -8.07 -3.42 -10.76
C ASP A 57 -8.68 -4.82 -10.77
N ILE A 58 -9.98 -4.89 -10.48
CA ILE A 58 -10.78 -6.10 -10.62
C ILE A 58 -11.71 -5.85 -11.79
N THR A 59 -11.40 -6.48 -12.91
CA THR A 59 -12.14 -6.35 -14.18
C THR A 59 -13.02 -7.58 -14.40
N THR A 60 -13.82 -7.58 -15.45
CA THR A 60 -14.57 -8.77 -15.88
C THR A 60 -13.65 -9.94 -16.27
N ASN A 61 -12.38 -9.67 -16.58
CA ASN A 61 -11.37 -10.67 -16.91
C ASN A 61 -10.55 -11.13 -15.69
N GLY A 62 -10.83 -10.59 -14.49
CA GLY A 62 -10.15 -10.94 -13.26
C GLY A 62 -9.25 -9.83 -12.70
N PHE A 63 -8.16 -10.25 -12.05
CA PHE A 63 -7.26 -9.36 -11.31
C PHE A 63 -6.15 -8.83 -12.23
N ASP A 64 -6.08 -7.50 -12.37
CA ASP A 64 -5.10 -6.84 -13.22
C ASP A 64 -4.15 -5.97 -12.39
N VAL A 65 -2.84 -6.22 -12.50
CA VAL A 65 -1.80 -5.48 -11.76
C VAL A 65 -1.30 -4.34 -12.63
N GLN A 66 -1.50 -3.12 -12.14
CA GLN A 66 -1.14 -1.89 -12.83
C GLN A 66 0.27 -1.41 -12.43
N SER A 67 0.60 -0.18 -12.81
CA SER A 67 1.86 0.47 -12.46
C SER A 67 1.99 0.73 -10.95
N LYS A 68 3.24 0.99 -10.53
CA LYS A 68 3.52 1.52 -9.19
C LYS A 68 2.87 2.89 -8.99
N PHE A 69 2.68 3.29 -7.73
CA PHE A 69 2.38 4.68 -7.38
C PHE A 69 3.64 5.54 -7.58
N GLU A 70 3.56 6.55 -8.45
CA GLU A 70 4.68 7.46 -8.72
C GLU A 70 4.50 8.81 -8.03
N GLY A 71 5.59 9.35 -7.48
CA GLY A 71 5.60 10.68 -6.85
C GLY A 71 4.78 10.78 -5.56
N GLN A 72 4.38 9.65 -4.96
CA GLN A 72 3.61 9.58 -3.73
C GLN A 72 4.39 8.85 -2.64
N GLU A 73 4.21 9.28 -1.40
CA GLU A 73 4.70 8.61 -0.19
C GLU A 73 3.57 8.47 0.84
N GLY A 74 3.78 7.71 1.92
CA GLY A 74 2.75 7.53 2.96
C GLY A 74 1.57 6.63 2.55
N ILE A 75 1.71 5.86 1.47
CA ILE A 75 0.68 4.94 0.99
C ILE A 75 0.31 3.89 2.05
N LEU A 76 1.32 3.33 2.74
CA LEU A 76 1.10 2.32 3.80
C LEU A 76 0.63 2.92 5.13
N SER A 77 0.88 4.20 5.39
CA SER A 77 0.40 4.87 6.60
C SER A 77 -1.04 5.38 6.46
N GLY A 78 -1.67 5.15 5.30
CA GLY A 78 -3.02 5.65 5.03
C GLY A 78 -3.10 7.16 4.82
N ASN A 79 -1.96 7.86 4.74
CA ASN A 79 -1.89 9.31 4.53
C ASN A 79 -1.01 9.63 3.31
N PRO A 80 -1.49 9.40 2.08
CA PRO A 80 -0.74 9.67 0.86
C PRO A 80 -0.38 11.15 0.72
N ARG A 81 0.88 11.44 0.38
CA ARG A 81 1.37 12.80 0.09
C ARG A 81 2.25 12.82 -1.14
N LYS A 82 2.19 13.93 -1.88
CA LYS A 82 3.12 14.17 -3.00
C LYS A 82 4.54 14.36 -2.45
N MET A 83 5.51 13.61 -2.96
CA MET A 83 6.91 13.68 -2.52
C MET A 83 7.49 15.10 -2.56
N ALA A 84 7.11 15.90 -3.56
CA ALA A 84 7.57 17.28 -3.69
C ALA A 84 7.15 18.15 -2.50
N ALA A 85 5.94 17.96 -1.97
CA ALA A 85 5.46 18.69 -0.81
C ALA A 85 6.22 18.29 0.45
N SER A 86 6.48 16.99 0.63
CA SER A 86 7.25 16.46 1.76
C SER A 86 8.70 16.93 1.75
N PHE A 87 9.32 17.04 0.56
CA PHE A 87 10.68 17.58 0.43
C PHE A 87 10.75 19.06 0.86
N VAL A 88 9.79 19.89 0.43
CA VAL A 88 9.72 21.30 0.84
C VAL A 88 9.54 21.43 2.35
N GLU A 89 8.67 20.62 2.94
CA GLU A 89 8.46 20.59 4.39
C GLU A 89 9.73 20.20 5.15
N ALA A 90 10.44 19.17 4.69
CA ALA A 90 11.62 18.63 5.38
C ALA A 90 12.87 19.51 5.26
N PHE A 91 13.07 20.19 4.12
CA PHE A 91 14.36 20.82 3.78
C PHE A 91 14.31 22.33 3.54
N VAL A 92 13.14 22.91 3.22
CA VAL A 92 13.02 24.33 2.88
C VAL A 92 12.44 25.15 4.04
N LYS A 93 11.60 24.53 4.87
CA LYS A 93 10.89 25.21 5.96
C LYS A 93 11.66 25.27 7.29
N LYS A 94 12.98 25.06 7.26
CA LYS A 94 13.84 25.03 8.46
C LYS A 94 14.41 26.40 8.79
#